data_AF-A0A7V7E4D4-F1
#
_entry.id   AF-A0A7V7E4D4-F1
#
_cell.length_a   1.000
_cell.length_b   1.000
_cell.length_c   1.000
_cell.angle_alpha   90.00
_cell.angle_beta   90.00
_cell.angle_gamma   90.00
#
_symmetry.space_group_name_H-M   'P 1'
#
loop_
_entity.id
_entity.type
_entity.pdbx_description
1 polymer ?
#
loop_
_entity_poly.entity_id
_entity_poly.type
_entity_poly.pdbx_seq_one_letter_code
_entity_poly.pdbx_strand_id
1 'polypeptide(L)'
;MARGIGLAIAVGLVCALVYLSVLSGGVLGVLLAYVTPLPLVLVGLSRGLRDVAAAAAAGLAVVALAVPGAASAFAVVTVLPALIVVRQALLCRQTPDGTVEWYPPGLLVTWLGLAAAGLMVLATVLAGTPDGGIEAVIRDSVSRFIDEVAPGIPPDSRGLAVKWWTALFPAMLGGAWILMAALNGVLGQWTVTRAGHALRPTPAYSGLDLPPWLLAPLAAAAAVGAGAGGDAGYLARNLAAVLLWPYVFAGLALVHRTLAGRPRMGLLLALFYVTFFAMSGWAWLAVAGLGLVSHWIRPRPRDSGAGQEEE
;
A
#
# COMPACT_ATOMS: atom_id res chain seq x y z
N MET A 1 14.93 14.77 -26.47
CA MET A 1 14.80 15.16 -25.04
C MET A 1 13.62 16.08 -24.77
N ALA A 2 13.45 17.22 -25.48
CA ALA A 2 12.39 18.21 -25.20
C ALA A 2 10.94 17.65 -25.18
N ARG A 3 10.58 16.73 -26.10
CA ARG A 3 9.24 16.13 -26.15
C ARG A 3 8.90 15.27 -24.92
N GLY A 4 9.89 14.65 -24.26
CA GLY A 4 9.66 13.84 -23.05
C GLY A 4 9.37 14.70 -21.82
N ILE A 5 10.02 15.85 -21.72
CA ILE A 5 9.86 16.79 -20.61
C ILE A 5 8.47 17.42 -20.63
N GLY A 6 7.95 17.81 -21.81
CA GLY A 6 6.62 18.41 -21.93
C GLY A 6 5.50 17.47 -21.44
N LEU A 7 5.57 16.18 -21.77
CA LEU A 7 4.63 15.18 -21.28
C LEU A 7 4.74 15.00 -19.77
N ALA A 8 5.97 14.90 -19.23
CA ALA A 8 6.17 14.75 -17.79
C ALA A 8 5.58 15.94 -17.00
N ILE A 9 5.76 17.17 -17.50
CA ILE A 9 5.15 18.36 -16.90
C ILE A 9 3.62 18.28 -16.96
N ALA A 10 3.04 17.90 -18.09
CA ALA A 10 1.59 17.75 -18.22
C ALA A 10 1.03 16.71 -17.23
N VAL A 11 1.72 15.58 -17.06
CA VAL A 11 1.35 14.55 -16.07
C VAL A 11 1.44 15.10 -14.64
N GLY A 12 2.50 15.84 -14.33
CA GLY A 12 2.67 16.50 -13.04
C GLY A 12 1.54 17.49 -12.72
N LEU A 13 1.14 18.28 -13.71
CA LEU A 13 0.00 19.20 -13.60
C LEU A 13 -1.30 18.45 -13.35
N VAL A 14 -1.59 17.37 -14.10
CA VAL A 14 -2.78 16.54 -13.89
C VAL A 14 -2.80 15.98 -12.46
N CYS A 15 -1.68 15.46 -11.96
CA CYS A 15 -1.61 14.94 -10.59
C CYS A 15 -1.88 16.04 -9.54
N ALA A 16 -1.29 17.22 -9.73
CA ALA A 16 -1.49 18.35 -8.83
C ALA A 16 -2.95 18.81 -8.84
N LEU A 17 -3.59 18.92 -10.02
CA LEU A 17 -4.99 19.32 -10.14
C LEU A 17 -5.94 18.29 -9.53
N VAL A 18 -5.70 16.99 -9.76
CA VAL A 18 -6.47 15.92 -9.10
C VAL A 18 -6.34 16.06 -7.59
N TYR A 19 -5.12 16.20 -7.06
CA TYR A 19 -4.90 16.36 -5.62
C TYR A 19 -5.58 17.62 -5.05
N LEU A 20 -5.45 18.77 -5.70
CA LEU A 20 -6.12 20.00 -5.27
C LEU A 20 -7.65 19.87 -5.31
N SER A 21 -8.21 19.09 -6.25
CA SER A 21 -9.64 18.80 -6.26
C SER A 21 -10.07 17.94 -5.06
N VAL A 22 -9.21 17.03 -4.58
CA VAL A 22 -9.48 16.26 -3.34
C VAL A 22 -9.65 17.20 -2.15
N LEU A 23 -8.86 18.27 -2.07
CA LEU A 23 -8.95 19.25 -0.98
C LEU A 23 -10.27 20.03 -0.99
N SER A 24 -10.96 20.12 -2.13
CA SER A 24 -12.29 20.73 -2.20
C SER A 24 -13.41 19.86 -1.61
N GLY A 25 -13.13 18.59 -1.30
CA GLY A 25 -14.06 17.67 -0.64
C GLY A 25 -15.10 17.02 -1.56
N GLY A 26 -16.12 16.43 -0.94
CA GLY A 26 -17.21 15.72 -1.62
C GLY A 26 -16.90 14.27 -2.01
N VAL A 27 -17.93 13.53 -2.44
CA VAL A 27 -17.83 12.10 -2.78
C VAL A 27 -16.84 11.86 -3.93
N LEU A 28 -16.85 12.72 -4.94
CA LEU A 28 -15.92 12.62 -6.06
C LEU A 28 -14.47 12.87 -5.62
N GLY A 29 -14.24 13.82 -4.70
CA GLY A 29 -12.92 14.07 -4.13
C GLY A 29 -12.34 12.84 -3.42
N VAL A 30 -13.15 12.11 -2.66
CA VAL A 30 -12.73 10.86 -2.01
C VAL A 30 -12.35 9.79 -3.04
N LEU A 31 -13.15 9.60 -4.09
CA LEU A 31 -12.83 8.65 -5.15
C LEU A 31 -11.55 9.03 -5.90
N LEU A 32 -11.39 10.31 -6.21
CA LEU A 32 -10.19 10.85 -6.86
C LEU A 32 -8.95 10.68 -5.98
N ALA A 33 -9.08 10.82 -4.66
CA ALA A 33 -7.98 10.60 -3.72
C ALA A 33 -7.29 9.25 -3.95
N TYR A 34 -8.09 8.18 -4.11
CA TYR A 34 -7.59 6.82 -4.33
C TYR A 34 -6.93 6.58 -5.69
N VAL A 35 -7.13 7.47 -6.68
CA VAL A 35 -6.50 7.37 -8.01
C VAL A 35 -5.52 8.50 -8.29
N THR A 36 -5.26 9.37 -7.32
CA THR A 36 -4.29 10.48 -7.45
C THR A 36 -2.91 10.03 -7.92
N PRO A 37 -2.33 8.90 -7.43
CA PRO A 37 -1.04 8.42 -7.92
C PRO A 37 -1.05 7.88 -9.36
N LEU A 38 -2.23 7.60 -9.94
CA LEU A 38 -2.37 6.88 -11.20
C LEU A 38 -1.59 7.54 -12.36
N PRO A 39 -1.64 8.86 -12.60
CA PRO A 39 -0.95 9.43 -13.75
C PRO A 39 0.58 9.31 -13.64
N LEU A 40 1.14 9.39 -12.43
CA LEU A 40 2.57 9.13 -12.19
C LEU A 40 2.92 7.66 -12.46
N VAL A 41 2.06 6.73 -12.04
CA VAL A 41 2.28 5.30 -12.30
C VAL A 41 2.17 5.00 -13.80
N LEU A 42 1.22 5.59 -14.51
CA LEU A 42 1.05 5.43 -15.96
C LEU A 42 2.28 5.89 -16.75
N VAL A 43 2.78 7.10 -16.48
CA VAL A 43 3.98 7.60 -17.15
C VAL A 43 5.20 6.76 -16.75
N GLY A 44 5.28 6.32 -15.49
CA GLY A 44 6.38 5.52 -15.00
C GLY A 44 6.47 4.14 -15.64
N LEU A 45 5.37 3.39 -15.67
CA LEU A 45 5.35 2.04 -16.24
C LEU A 45 5.45 2.03 -17.77
N SER A 46 5.27 3.17 -18.43
CA SER A 46 5.41 3.30 -19.89
C SER A 46 6.73 3.92 -20.35
N ARG A 47 7.35 4.77 -19.54
CA ARG A 47 8.51 5.59 -19.95
C ARG A 47 9.67 5.59 -18.96
N GLY A 48 9.48 5.00 -17.78
CA GLY A 48 10.52 4.79 -16.79
C GLY A 48 10.58 5.85 -15.68
N LEU A 49 11.45 5.61 -14.71
CA LEU A 49 11.51 6.38 -13.47
C LEU A 49 11.92 7.85 -13.65
N ARG A 50 12.69 8.16 -14.71
CA ARG A 50 13.13 9.54 -15.01
C ARG A 50 11.93 10.47 -15.28
N ASP A 51 10.95 9.98 -16.04
CA ASP A 51 9.77 10.77 -16.37
C ASP A 51 8.83 10.90 -15.15
N VAL A 52 8.81 9.92 -14.25
CA VAL A 52 8.12 10.04 -12.96
C VAL A 52 8.76 11.12 -12.10
N ALA A 53 10.09 11.16 -12.01
CA ALA A 53 10.79 12.18 -11.22
C ALA A 53 10.51 13.60 -11.74
N ALA A 54 10.54 13.78 -13.07
CA ALA A 54 10.21 15.06 -13.69
C ALA A 54 8.73 15.46 -13.45
N ALA A 55 7.80 14.52 -13.59
CA ALA A 55 6.37 14.76 -13.33
C ALA A 55 6.10 15.05 -11.86
N ALA A 56 6.73 14.31 -10.94
CA ALA A 56 6.64 14.53 -9.51
C ALA A 56 7.16 15.91 -9.11
N ALA A 57 8.32 16.33 -9.64
CA ALA A 57 8.88 17.65 -9.39
C ALA A 57 7.95 18.77 -9.88
N ALA A 58 7.38 18.63 -11.09
CA ALA A 58 6.43 19.59 -11.62
C ALA A 58 5.14 19.66 -10.76
N GLY A 59 4.57 18.51 -10.40
CA GLY A 59 3.39 18.46 -9.54
C GLY A 59 3.64 19.03 -8.14
N LEU A 60 4.78 18.71 -7.53
CA LEU A 60 5.20 19.28 -6.25
C LEU A 60 5.35 20.79 -6.30
N ALA A 61 5.97 21.33 -7.35
CA ALA A 61 6.09 22.77 -7.52
C ALA A 61 4.70 23.45 -7.62
N VAL A 62 3.78 22.87 -8.38
CA VAL A 62 2.41 23.39 -8.52
C VAL A 62 1.66 23.36 -7.20
N VAL A 63 1.68 22.24 -6.47
CA VAL A 63 1.01 22.14 -5.16
C VAL A 63 1.66 23.08 -4.14
N ALA A 64 2.99 23.19 -4.11
CA ALA A 64 3.69 24.10 -3.20
C ALA A 64 3.38 25.57 -3.47
N LEU A 65 3.20 25.96 -4.74
CA LEU A 65 2.81 27.33 -5.11
C LEU A 65 1.34 27.61 -4.79
N ALA A 66 0.44 26.64 -4.98
CA ALA A 66 -0.99 26.81 -4.74
C ALA A 66 -1.36 26.73 -3.26
N VAL A 67 -0.84 25.73 -2.55
CA VAL A 67 -1.11 25.44 -1.13
C VAL A 67 0.20 24.94 -0.48
N PRO A 68 1.09 25.83 -0.02
CA PRO A 68 2.41 25.47 0.49
C PRO A 68 2.41 24.36 1.55
N GLY A 69 1.44 24.41 2.49
CA GLY A 69 1.29 23.42 3.56
C GLY A 69 0.88 22.02 3.10
N ALA A 70 0.37 21.87 1.87
CA ALA A 70 -0.08 20.58 1.34
C ALA A 70 0.99 19.86 0.51
N ALA A 71 2.14 20.49 0.22
CA ALA A 71 3.19 19.91 -0.61
C ALA A 71 3.80 18.64 0.00
N SER A 72 4.00 18.61 1.32
CA SER A 72 4.51 17.43 2.04
C SER A 72 3.50 16.28 2.00
N ALA A 73 2.22 16.57 2.20
CA ALA A 73 1.15 15.59 2.09
C ALA A 73 1.04 15.04 0.67
N PHE A 74 1.12 15.88 -0.37
CA PHE A 74 1.19 15.43 -1.76
C PHE A 74 2.42 14.55 -2.03
N ALA A 75 3.58 14.90 -1.48
CA ALA A 75 4.80 14.11 -1.62
C ALA A 75 4.61 12.70 -1.02
N VAL A 76 4.05 12.60 0.18
CA VAL A 76 3.90 11.33 0.91
C VAL A 76 2.74 10.49 0.37
N VAL A 77 1.61 11.10 0.07
CA VAL A 77 0.38 10.40 -0.31
C VAL A 77 0.35 10.08 -1.80
N THR A 78 0.93 10.92 -2.65
CA THR A 78 0.86 10.76 -4.11
C THR A 78 2.18 10.30 -4.71
N VAL A 79 3.25 11.05 -4.48
CA VAL A 79 4.54 10.86 -5.17
C VAL A 79 5.26 9.61 -4.67
N LEU A 80 5.42 9.47 -3.35
CA LEU A 80 6.17 8.39 -2.74
C LEU A 80 5.65 6.98 -3.10
N PRO A 81 4.34 6.66 -2.98
CA PRO A 81 3.86 5.34 -3.38
C PRO A 81 4.03 5.10 -4.88
N ALA A 82 3.83 6.11 -5.74
CA ALA A 82 4.05 5.97 -7.17
C ALA A 82 5.53 5.66 -7.50
N LEU A 83 6.47 6.34 -6.83
CA LEU A 83 7.91 6.08 -6.99
C LEU A 83 8.28 4.67 -6.54
N ILE A 84 7.77 4.21 -5.39
CA ILE A 84 8.02 2.84 -4.90
C ILE A 84 7.47 1.83 -5.91
N VAL A 85 6.20 1.97 -6.31
CA VAL A 85 5.56 1.05 -7.26
C VAL A 85 6.32 1.00 -8.59
N VAL A 86 6.61 2.15 -9.20
CA VAL A 86 7.28 2.20 -10.51
C VAL A 86 8.70 1.68 -10.41
N ARG A 87 9.48 2.14 -9.41
CA ARG A 87 10.87 1.69 -9.24
C ARG A 87 10.92 0.19 -9.07
N GLN A 88 10.17 -0.36 -8.12
CA GLN A 88 10.21 -1.80 -7.87
C GLN A 88 9.66 -2.59 -9.06
N ALA A 89 8.59 -2.14 -9.70
CA ALA A 89 8.04 -2.84 -10.87
C ALA A 89 9.02 -2.93 -12.05
N LEU A 90 9.88 -1.92 -12.23
CA LEU A 90 10.83 -1.84 -13.34
C LEU A 90 12.23 -2.40 -13.01
N LEU A 91 12.47 -2.86 -11.79
CA LEU A 91 13.69 -3.60 -11.49
C LEU A 91 13.67 -4.94 -12.22
N CYS A 92 14.75 -5.26 -12.92
CA CYS A 92 14.95 -6.55 -13.57
C CYS A 92 16.43 -6.91 -13.58
N ARG A 93 16.73 -8.20 -13.71
CA ARG A 93 18.09 -8.71 -13.94
C ARG A 93 18.09 -9.70 -15.09
N GLN A 94 19.22 -9.82 -15.77
CA GLN A 94 19.45 -10.90 -16.74
C GLN A 94 19.91 -12.14 -15.98
N THR A 95 19.35 -13.29 -16.33
CA THR A 95 19.79 -14.60 -15.84
C THR A 95 20.95 -15.13 -16.69
N PRO A 96 21.72 -16.13 -16.19
CA PRO A 96 22.77 -16.79 -16.98
C PRO A 96 22.27 -17.36 -18.30
N ASP A 97 21.00 -17.79 -18.34
CA ASP A 97 20.34 -18.37 -19.52
C ASP A 97 19.84 -17.29 -20.51
N GLY A 98 20.13 -16.01 -20.27
CA GLY A 98 19.75 -14.89 -21.13
C GLY A 98 18.30 -14.43 -21.00
N THR A 99 17.53 -14.97 -20.05
CA THR A 99 16.15 -14.53 -19.79
C THR A 99 16.10 -13.31 -18.87
N VAL A 100 15.06 -12.49 -18.99
CA VAL A 100 14.86 -11.31 -18.12
C VAL A 100 13.97 -11.69 -16.95
N GLU A 101 14.54 -11.67 -15.75
CA GLU A 101 13.80 -11.87 -14.50
C GLU A 101 13.37 -10.51 -13.94
N TRP A 102 12.07 -10.31 -13.81
CA TRP A 102 11.47 -9.09 -13.27
C TRP A 102 11.30 -9.16 -11.76
N TYR A 103 11.34 -8.01 -11.10
CA TYR A 103 11.13 -7.92 -9.66
C TYR A 103 9.78 -8.50 -9.24
N PRO A 104 9.76 -9.41 -8.25
CA PRO A 104 8.54 -10.14 -7.91
C PRO A 104 7.51 -9.23 -7.21
N PRO A 105 6.21 -9.41 -7.50
CA PRO A 105 5.14 -8.59 -6.92
C PRO A 105 5.04 -8.73 -5.40
N GLY A 106 5.44 -9.87 -4.83
CA GLY A 106 5.46 -10.09 -3.40
C GLY A 106 6.47 -9.21 -2.67
N LEU A 107 7.70 -9.09 -3.20
CA LEU A 107 8.68 -8.12 -2.66
C LEU A 107 8.19 -6.68 -2.80
N LEU A 108 7.50 -6.34 -3.89
CA LEU A 108 6.94 -4.99 -4.08
C LEU A 108 5.94 -4.64 -2.98
N VAL A 109 4.96 -5.51 -2.69
CA VAL A 109 3.98 -5.25 -1.62
C VAL A 109 4.64 -5.28 -0.24
N THR A 110 5.70 -6.08 -0.05
CA THR A 110 6.52 -6.03 1.17
C THR A 110 7.16 -4.66 1.38
N TRP A 111 7.77 -4.08 0.35
CA TRP A 111 8.37 -2.74 0.44
C TRP A 111 7.33 -1.65 0.66
N LEU A 112 6.13 -1.78 0.08
CA LEU A 112 5.02 -0.87 0.41
C LEU A 112 4.61 -0.97 1.88
N GLY A 113 4.49 -2.19 2.42
CA GLY A 113 4.19 -2.40 3.84
C GLY A 113 5.25 -1.79 4.76
N LEU A 114 6.53 -1.98 4.43
CA LEU A 114 7.65 -1.40 5.19
C LEU A 114 7.72 0.11 5.06
N ALA A 115 7.44 0.67 3.88
CA ALA A 115 7.39 2.11 3.69
C ALA A 115 6.26 2.74 4.52
N ALA A 116 5.07 2.13 4.54
CA ALA A 116 3.97 2.58 5.38
C ALA A 116 4.31 2.50 6.88
N ALA A 117 4.94 1.40 7.31
CA ALA A 117 5.41 1.24 8.70
C ALA A 117 6.48 2.30 9.06
N GLY A 118 7.44 2.54 8.17
CA GLY A 118 8.48 3.55 8.35
C GLY A 118 7.93 4.97 8.39
N LEU A 119 6.96 5.29 7.52
CA LEU A 119 6.25 6.58 7.53
C LEU A 119 5.50 6.79 8.84
N MET A 120 4.88 5.76 9.39
CA MET A 120 4.19 5.85 10.67
C MET A 120 5.16 6.15 11.81
N VAL A 121 6.30 5.43 11.88
CA VAL A 121 7.35 5.71 12.88
C VAL A 121 7.91 7.12 12.69
N LEU A 122 8.20 7.53 11.46
CA LEU A 122 8.71 8.86 11.14
C LEU A 122 7.71 9.95 11.56
N ALA A 123 6.43 9.78 11.26
CA ALA A 123 5.38 10.73 11.62
C ALA A 123 5.30 10.90 13.14
N THR A 124 5.40 9.80 13.90
CA THR A 124 5.45 9.86 15.36
C THR A 124 6.70 10.57 15.87
N VAL A 125 7.88 10.26 15.34
CA VAL A 125 9.13 10.90 15.75
C VAL A 125 9.10 12.41 15.48
N LEU A 126 8.57 12.82 14.32
CA LEU A 126 8.46 14.23 13.95
C LEU A 126 7.39 14.97 14.77
N ALA A 127 6.30 14.31 15.13
CA ALA A 127 5.26 14.88 15.99
C ALA A 127 5.73 15.01 17.46
N GLY A 128 6.70 14.20 17.87
CA GLY A 128 7.14 14.09 19.25
C GLY A 128 6.15 13.32 20.13
N THR A 129 6.44 13.25 21.42
CA THR A 129 5.56 12.60 22.41
C THR A 129 4.67 13.66 23.05
N PRO A 130 3.35 13.64 22.82
CA PRO A 130 2.43 14.60 23.42
C PRO A 130 2.24 14.36 24.92
N ASP A 131 1.88 15.41 25.64
CA ASP A 131 1.38 15.28 27.01
C ASP A 131 0.12 14.41 27.02
N GLY A 132 0.16 13.29 27.76
CA GLY A 132 -0.93 12.31 27.79
C GLY A 132 -0.84 11.17 26.75
N GLY A 133 0.19 11.19 25.89
CA GLY A 133 0.51 10.12 24.95
C GLY A 133 -0.22 10.21 23.60
N ILE A 134 0.30 9.47 22.63
CA ILE A 134 -0.15 9.48 21.23
C ILE A 134 -1.60 9.01 21.11
N GLU A 135 -1.97 7.96 21.86
CA GLU A 135 -3.31 7.39 21.81
C GLU A 135 -4.37 8.41 22.27
N ALA A 136 -4.05 9.27 23.24
CA ALA A 136 -4.96 10.30 23.72
C ALA A 136 -5.22 11.38 22.65
N VAL A 137 -4.16 11.87 22.00
CA VAL A 137 -4.30 12.85 20.91
C VAL A 137 -5.13 12.30 19.74
N ILE A 138 -4.92 11.02 19.40
CA ILE A 138 -5.71 10.36 18.36
C ILE A 138 -7.15 10.20 18.80
N ARG A 139 -7.40 9.81 20.06
CA ARG A 139 -8.75 9.68 20.63
C ARG A 139 -9.52 10.98 20.52
N ASP A 140 -8.89 12.10 20.87
CA ASP A 140 -9.52 13.42 20.81
C ASP A 140 -9.82 13.82 19.37
N SER A 141 -8.89 13.56 18.45
CA SER A 141 -9.06 13.84 17.02
C SER A 141 -10.19 13.01 16.41
N VAL A 142 -10.23 11.71 16.70
CA VAL A 142 -11.29 10.80 16.26
C VAL A 142 -12.64 11.20 16.85
N SER A 143 -12.67 11.60 18.12
CA SER A 143 -13.90 12.05 18.79
C SER A 143 -14.48 13.28 18.11
N ARG A 144 -13.66 14.31 17.88
CA ARG A 144 -14.07 15.53 17.16
C ARG A 144 -14.57 15.22 15.75
N PHE A 145 -13.85 14.37 15.02
CA PHE A 145 -14.26 13.96 13.67
C PHE A 145 -15.64 13.28 13.66
N ILE A 146 -15.89 12.36 14.60
CA ILE A 146 -17.20 11.70 14.69
C ILE A 146 -18.31 12.70 15.05
N ASP A 147 -18.03 13.65 15.95
CA ASP A 147 -19.00 14.69 16.33
C ASP A 147 -19.37 15.59 15.14
N GLU A 148 -18.42 15.88 14.27
CA GLU A 148 -18.64 16.67 13.05
C GLU A 148 -19.39 15.90 11.97
N VAL A 149 -18.99 14.65 11.70
CA VAL A 149 -19.50 13.89 10.54
C VAL A 149 -20.76 13.09 10.85
N ALA A 150 -21.00 12.75 12.12
CA ALA A 150 -22.12 11.91 12.52
C ALA A 150 -22.72 12.33 13.88
N PRO A 151 -23.25 13.58 13.99
CA PRO A 151 -23.74 14.13 15.26
C PRO A 151 -24.93 13.37 15.87
N GLY A 152 -25.61 12.52 15.09
CA GLY A 152 -26.80 11.77 15.51
C GLY A 152 -26.53 10.35 16.04
N ILE A 153 -25.27 9.92 16.17
CA ILE A 153 -24.96 8.55 16.64
C ILE A 153 -25.27 8.43 18.14
N PRO A 154 -25.97 7.35 18.59
CA PRO A 154 -26.21 7.10 20.01
C PRO A 154 -24.92 7.04 20.84
N PRO A 155 -24.91 7.51 22.10
CA PRO A 155 -23.70 7.59 22.93
C PRO A 155 -22.92 6.28 23.04
N ASP A 156 -23.61 5.14 23.19
CA ASP A 156 -22.98 3.82 23.31
C ASP A 156 -22.28 3.39 22.02
N SER A 157 -22.95 3.60 20.87
CA SER A 157 -22.38 3.32 19.55
C SER A 157 -21.19 4.24 19.24
N ARG A 158 -21.28 5.50 19.66
CA ARG A 158 -20.18 6.48 19.53
C ARG A 158 -18.97 6.05 20.34
N GLY A 159 -19.15 5.66 21.60
CA GLY A 159 -18.06 5.20 22.47
C GLY A 159 -17.33 3.99 21.88
N LEU A 160 -18.08 3.04 21.30
CA LEU A 160 -17.52 1.88 20.62
C LEU A 160 -16.76 2.29 19.34
N ALA A 161 -17.33 3.18 18.52
CA ALA A 161 -16.68 3.68 17.31
C ALA A 161 -15.35 4.40 17.63
N VAL A 162 -15.37 5.34 18.58
CA VAL A 162 -14.16 6.05 19.03
C VAL A 162 -13.11 5.06 19.51
N LYS A 163 -13.49 4.06 20.34
CA LYS A 163 -12.56 3.05 20.84
C LYS A 163 -11.88 2.27 19.71
N TRP A 164 -12.65 1.75 18.77
CA TRP A 164 -12.12 0.94 17.66
C TRP A 164 -11.28 1.77 16.69
N TRP A 165 -11.76 2.94 16.32
CA TRP A 165 -11.03 3.85 15.43
C TRP A 165 -9.73 4.26 16.09
N THR A 166 -9.75 4.74 17.34
CA THR A 166 -8.54 5.14 18.06
C THR A 166 -7.52 4.01 18.13
N ALA A 167 -7.94 2.78 18.43
CA ALA A 167 -7.02 1.65 18.60
C ALA A 167 -6.21 1.33 17.33
N LEU A 168 -6.81 1.52 16.15
CA LEU A 168 -6.24 1.10 14.87
C LEU A 168 -6.04 2.25 13.88
N PHE A 169 -6.27 3.51 14.28
CA PHE A 169 -6.29 4.65 13.36
C PHE A 169 -5.00 4.79 12.54
N PRO A 170 -3.78 4.74 13.14
CA PRO A 170 -2.55 4.76 12.36
C PRO A 170 -2.47 3.59 11.36
N ALA A 171 -2.86 2.38 11.77
CA ALA A 171 -2.87 1.23 10.89
C ALA A 171 -3.90 1.32 9.76
N MET A 172 -5.05 1.96 10.01
CA MET A 172 -6.05 2.24 8.98
C MET A 172 -5.50 3.19 7.93
N LEU A 173 -4.80 4.26 8.32
CA LEU A 173 -4.14 5.18 7.40
C LEU A 173 -3.05 4.46 6.57
N GLY A 174 -2.19 3.69 7.23
CA GLY A 174 -1.16 2.89 6.56
C GLY A 174 -1.77 1.86 5.58
N GLY A 175 -2.83 1.19 5.99
CA GLY A 175 -3.55 0.23 5.15
C GLY A 175 -4.21 0.87 3.92
N ALA A 176 -4.89 2.00 4.11
CA ALA A 176 -5.47 2.77 3.01
C ALA A 176 -4.39 3.23 2.02
N TRP A 177 -3.24 3.67 2.53
CA TRP A 177 -2.09 4.07 1.71
C TRP A 177 -1.52 2.90 0.89
N ILE A 178 -1.35 1.73 1.50
CA ILE A 178 -0.90 0.50 0.82
C ILE A 178 -1.91 0.07 -0.25
N LEU A 179 -3.21 0.04 0.09
CA LEU A 179 -4.26 -0.37 -0.82
C LEU A 179 -4.35 0.57 -2.03
N MET A 180 -4.28 1.87 -1.79
CA MET A 180 -4.22 2.89 -2.83
C MET A 180 -3.00 2.65 -3.75
N ALA A 181 -1.81 2.46 -3.19
CA ALA A 181 -0.60 2.21 -3.98
C ALA A 181 -0.73 0.93 -4.85
N ALA A 182 -1.22 -0.16 -4.27
CA ALA A 182 -1.44 -1.41 -4.97
C ALA A 182 -2.49 -1.27 -6.09
N LEU A 183 -3.61 -0.59 -5.82
CA LEU A 183 -4.66 -0.31 -6.80
C LEU A 183 -4.09 0.46 -8.00
N ASN A 184 -3.37 1.55 -7.75
CA ASN A 184 -2.77 2.36 -8.81
C ASN A 184 -1.71 1.58 -9.60
N GLY A 185 -0.94 0.70 -8.95
CA GLY A 185 -0.01 -0.20 -9.62
C GLY A 185 -0.69 -1.18 -10.58
N VAL A 186 -1.77 -1.83 -10.14
CA VAL A 186 -2.54 -2.78 -10.96
C VAL A 186 -3.26 -2.06 -12.10
N LEU A 187 -3.97 -0.97 -11.82
CA LEU A 187 -4.66 -0.18 -12.83
C LEU A 187 -3.69 0.43 -13.84
N GLY A 188 -2.55 0.93 -13.35
CA GLY A 188 -1.48 1.47 -14.17
C GLY A 188 -0.94 0.43 -15.14
N GLN A 189 -0.52 -0.74 -14.61
CA GLN A 189 -0.02 -1.86 -15.42
C GLN A 189 -1.06 -2.30 -16.47
N TRP A 190 -2.31 -2.51 -16.05
CA TRP A 190 -3.39 -2.90 -16.96
C TRP A 190 -3.58 -1.89 -18.11
N THR A 191 -3.58 -0.60 -17.79
CA THR A 191 -3.78 0.47 -18.77
C THR A 191 -2.62 0.54 -19.77
N VAL A 192 -1.36 0.56 -19.28
CA VAL A 192 -0.20 0.68 -20.18
C VAL A 192 0.02 -0.57 -21.02
N THR A 193 -0.33 -1.75 -20.51
CA THR A 193 -0.29 -2.99 -21.29
C THR A 193 -1.34 -2.97 -22.39
N ARG A 194 -2.58 -2.55 -22.09
CA ARG A 194 -3.64 -2.42 -23.10
C ARG A 194 -3.30 -1.38 -24.17
N ALA A 195 -2.61 -0.31 -23.79
CA ALA A 195 -2.12 0.72 -24.71
C ALA A 195 -0.88 0.30 -25.51
N GLY A 196 -0.29 -0.87 -25.27
CA GLY A 196 0.92 -1.34 -25.97
C GLY A 196 2.20 -0.58 -25.59
N HIS A 197 2.22 0.09 -24.44
CA HIS A 197 3.34 0.91 -23.98
C HIS A 197 3.99 0.39 -22.70
N ALA A 198 3.60 -0.76 -22.18
CA ALA A 198 4.17 -1.31 -20.95
C ALA A 198 5.65 -1.66 -21.11
N LEU A 199 6.49 -1.15 -20.19
CA LEU A 199 7.92 -1.49 -20.14
C LEU A 199 8.19 -2.88 -19.56
N ARG A 200 7.21 -3.45 -18.85
CA ARG A 200 7.28 -4.79 -18.26
C ARG A 200 6.05 -5.61 -18.64
N PRO A 201 6.17 -6.94 -18.75
CA PRO A 201 5.02 -7.84 -18.81
C PRO A 201 4.15 -7.72 -17.57
N THR A 202 2.84 -7.98 -17.73
CA THR A 202 1.92 -8.03 -16.59
C THR A 202 2.31 -9.17 -15.64
N PRO A 203 2.49 -8.90 -14.33
CA PRO A 203 2.86 -9.94 -13.37
C PRO A 203 1.79 -11.01 -13.20
N ALA A 204 2.23 -12.24 -12.93
CA ALA A 204 1.36 -13.29 -12.43
C ALA A 204 1.02 -13.04 -10.94
N TYR A 205 0.02 -12.21 -10.66
CA TYR A 205 -0.37 -11.84 -9.29
C TYR A 205 -0.81 -13.03 -8.42
N SER A 206 -1.31 -14.12 -9.01
CA SER A 206 -1.63 -15.37 -8.30
C SER A 206 -0.38 -16.10 -7.77
N GLY A 207 0.79 -15.79 -8.31
CA GLY A 207 2.10 -16.26 -7.87
C GLY A 207 2.76 -15.36 -6.82
N LEU A 208 2.00 -14.49 -6.15
CA LEU A 208 2.55 -13.59 -5.13
C LEU A 208 3.15 -14.39 -3.97
N ASP A 209 4.46 -14.21 -3.76
CA ASP A 209 5.25 -14.83 -2.71
C ASP A 209 6.01 -13.81 -1.88
N LEU A 210 5.84 -13.88 -0.56
CA LEU A 210 6.48 -12.96 0.37
C LEU A 210 7.88 -13.46 0.77
N PRO A 211 8.84 -12.54 0.99
CA PRO A 211 10.16 -12.92 1.48
C PRO A 211 10.10 -13.47 2.92
N PRO A 212 10.87 -14.54 3.24
CA PRO A 212 10.88 -15.14 4.58
C PRO A 212 11.21 -14.17 5.71
N TRP A 213 12.08 -13.20 5.45
CA TRP A 213 12.54 -12.25 6.46
C TRP A 213 11.43 -11.28 6.91
N LEU A 214 10.32 -11.13 6.16
CA LEU A 214 9.22 -10.24 6.55
C LEU A 214 8.52 -10.69 7.85
N LEU A 215 8.64 -11.97 8.21
CA LEU A 215 8.14 -12.47 9.49
C LEU A 215 8.84 -11.81 10.69
N ALA A 216 10.12 -11.50 10.58
CA ALA A 216 10.91 -10.96 11.68
C ALA A 216 10.38 -9.60 12.18
N PRO A 217 10.20 -8.56 11.33
CA PRO A 217 9.65 -7.28 11.78
C PRO A 217 8.19 -7.40 12.24
N LEU A 218 7.38 -8.29 11.63
CA LEU A 218 6.02 -8.54 12.09
C LEU A 218 6.00 -9.15 13.50
N ALA A 219 6.80 -10.19 13.74
CA ALA A 219 6.92 -10.85 15.03
C ALA A 219 7.45 -9.90 16.10
N ALA A 220 8.46 -9.08 15.77
CA ALA A 220 8.98 -8.07 16.68
C ALA A 220 7.92 -7.03 17.06
N ALA A 221 7.19 -6.48 16.08
CA ALA A 221 6.11 -5.53 16.34
C ALA A 221 4.98 -6.15 17.19
N ALA A 222 4.61 -7.40 16.90
CA ALA A 222 3.60 -8.12 17.68
C ALA A 222 4.05 -8.38 19.11
N ALA A 223 5.31 -8.82 19.31
CA ALA A 223 5.87 -9.09 20.64
C ALA A 223 5.94 -7.82 21.49
N VAL A 224 6.45 -6.71 20.92
CA VAL A 224 6.49 -5.41 21.62
C VAL A 224 5.06 -4.90 21.87
N GLY A 225 4.14 -5.05 20.91
CA GLY A 225 2.76 -4.62 21.06
C GLY A 225 1.98 -5.37 22.14
N ALA A 226 2.35 -6.62 22.40
CA ALA A 226 1.78 -7.45 23.47
C ALA A 226 2.45 -7.21 24.84
N GLY A 227 3.76 -6.92 24.87
CA GLY A 227 4.52 -6.78 26.11
C GLY A 227 4.66 -5.34 26.63
N ALA A 228 4.60 -4.33 25.77
CA ALA A 228 4.81 -2.94 26.14
C ALA A 228 3.49 -2.20 26.42
N GLY A 229 3.53 -1.34 27.44
CA GLY A 229 2.47 -0.36 27.72
C GLY A 229 2.70 0.98 27.02
N GLY A 230 1.75 1.90 27.20
CA GLY A 230 1.85 3.28 26.71
C GLY A 230 2.05 3.39 25.20
N ASP A 231 2.75 4.44 24.77
CA ASP A 231 2.97 4.78 23.36
C ASP A 231 3.75 3.71 22.61
N ALA A 232 4.76 3.10 23.24
CA ALA A 232 5.54 2.02 22.63
C ALA A 232 4.65 0.82 22.28
N GLY A 233 3.77 0.41 23.20
CA GLY A 233 2.79 -0.65 22.95
C GLY A 233 1.79 -0.27 21.88
N TYR A 234 1.26 0.96 21.91
CA TYR A 234 0.28 1.45 20.94
C TYR A 234 0.83 1.50 19.52
N LEU A 235 2.04 2.02 19.35
CA LEU A 235 2.73 2.07 18.06
C LEU A 235 3.06 0.67 17.55
N ALA A 236 3.57 -0.22 18.42
CA ALA A 236 3.93 -1.57 18.03
C ALA A 236 2.72 -2.41 17.57
N ARG A 237 1.55 -2.25 18.22
CA ARG A 237 0.30 -2.87 17.77
C ARG A 237 -0.13 -2.36 16.39
N ASN A 238 -0.04 -1.05 16.15
CA ASN A 238 -0.34 -0.47 14.84
C ASN A 238 0.68 -0.90 13.78
N LEU A 239 1.97 -1.02 14.13
CA LEU A 239 3.01 -1.54 13.23
C LEU A 239 2.71 -2.96 12.82
N ALA A 240 2.36 -3.84 13.77
CA ALA A 240 1.98 -5.21 13.48
C ALA A 240 0.78 -5.25 12.51
N ALA A 241 -0.25 -4.42 12.74
CA ALA A 241 -1.40 -4.34 11.86
C ALA A 241 -1.05 -3.83 10.45
N VAL A 242 -0.17 -2.84 10.30
CA VAL A 242 0.33 -2.38 8.98
C VAL A 242 1.12 -3.48 8.28
N LEU A 243 2.00 -4.18 8.99
CA LEU A 243 2.84 -5.25 8.45
C LEU A 243 2.06 -6.52 8.07
N LEU A 244 0.78 -6.64 8.46
CA LEU A 244 -0.10 -7.71 7.99
C LEU A 244 -0.59 -7.52 6.55
N TRP A 245 -0.56 -6.31 5.98
CA TRP A 245 -1.09 -6.05 4.64
C TRP A 245 -0.45 -6.86 3.51
N PRO A 246 0.89 -7.05 3.45
CA PRO A 246 1.50 -7.98 2.51
C PRO A 246 0.92 -9.40 2.62
N TYR A 247 0.65 -9.88 3.85
CA TYR A 247 0.04 -11.19 4.10
C TYR A 247 -1.43 -11.23 3.67
N VAL A 248 -2.17 -10.13 3.80
CA VAL A 248 -3.52 -10.03 3.21
C VAL A 248 -3.46 -10.26 1.69
N PHE A 249 -2.55 -9.59 0.98
CA PHE A 249 -2.41 -9.81 -0.47
C PHE A 249 -2.00 -11.24 -0.81
N ALA A 250 -1.12 -11.86 -0.02
CA ALA A 250 -0.76 -13.27 -0.18
C ALA A 250 -1.95 -14.21 0.05
N GLY A 251 -2.79 -13.94 1.05
CA GLY A 251 -4.03 -14.67 1.31
C GLY A 251 -5.04 -14.55 0.17
N LEU A 252 -5.23 -13.34 -0.37
CA LEU A 252 -6.07 -13.10 -1.55
C LEU A 252 -5.53 -13.80 -2.80
N ALA A 253 -4.21 -13.80 -3.00
CA ALA A 253 -3.56 -14.52 -4.09
C ALA A 253 -3.74 -16.04 -3.94
N LEU A 254 -3.67 -16.57 -2.71
CA LEU A 254 -3.94 -17.96 -2.42
C LEU A 254 -5.38 -18.34 -2.79
N VAL A 255 -6.38 -17.54 -2.40
CA VAL A 255 -7.79 -17.80 -2.74
C VAL A 255 -8.01 -17.82 -4.25
N HIS A 256 -7.42 -16.88 -4.99
CA HIS A 256 -7.48 -16.92 -6.45
C HIS A 256 -6.85 -18.19 -7.01
N ARG A 257 -5.68 -18.58 -6.50
CA ARG A 257 -4.96 -19.77 -6.96
C ARG A 257 -5.72 -21.06 -6.65
N THR A 258 -6.38 -21.18 -5.50
CA THR A 258 -7.15 -22.38 -5.12
C THR A 258 -8.45 -22.52 -5.92
N LEU A 259 -9.00 -21.40 -6.40
CA LEU A 259 -10.19 -21.37 -7.24
C LEU A 259 -9.86 -21.43 -8.74
N ALA A 260 -8.62 -21.15 -9.14
CA ALA A 260 -8.18 -21.20 -10.52
C ALA A 260 -8.44 -22.59 -11.13
N GLY A 261 -9.02 -22.62 -12.33
CA GLY A 261 -9.34 -23.86 -13.05
C GLY A 261 -10.60 -24.60 -12.56
N ARG A 262 -11.27 -24.15 -11.50
CA ARG A 262 -12.54 -24.75 -11.07
C ARG A 262 -13.71 -24.32 -11.96
N PRO A 263 -14.72 -25.19 -12.18
CA PRO A 263 -15.97 -24.78 -12.82
C PRO A 263 -16.62 -23.67 -11.97
N ARG A 264 -17.14 -22.63 -12.63
CA ARG A 264 -17.77 -21.47 -11.98
C ARG A 264 -16.84 -20.63 -11.09
N MET A 265 -15.53 -20.60 -11.39
CA MET A 265 -14.54 -19.76 -10.70
C MET A 265 -15.04 -18.33 -10.44
N GLY A 266 -15.65 -17.67 -11.43
CA GLY A 266 -16.16 -16.31 -11.29
C GLY A 266 -17.23 -16.16 -10.20
N LEU A 267 -18.15 -17.12 -10.09
CA LEU A 267 -19.19 -17.12 -9.04
C LEU A 267 -18.57 -17.35 -7.65
N LEU A 268 -17.63 -18.28 -7.54
CA LEU A 268 -16.96 -18.57 -6.27
C LEU A 268 -16.14 -17.38 -5.77
N LEU A 269 -15.42 -16.70 -6.67
CA LEU A 269 -14.71 -15.46 -6.35
C LEU A 269 -15.67 -14.34 -5.98
N ALA A 270 -16.78 -14.18 -6.71
CA ALA A 270 -17.80 -13.18 -6.38
C ALA A 270 -18.36 -13.41 -4.98
N LEU A 271 -18.74 -14.66 -4.65
CA LEU A 271 -19.25 -15.03 -3.33
C LEU A 271 -18.20 -14.81 -2.23
N PHE A 272 -16.94 -15.18 -2.50
CA PHE A 272 -15.83 -14.92 -1.58
C PHE A 272 -15.70 -13.43 -1.29
N TYR A 273 -15.65 -12.58 -2.32
CA TYR A 273 -15.48 -11.14 -2.14
C TYR A 273 -16.68 -10.48 -1.47
N VAL A 274 -17.91 -10.86 -1.84
CA VAL A 274 -19.12 -10.38 -1.17
C VAL A 274 -19.08 -10.73 0.32
N THR A 275 -18.77 -11.98 0.65
CA THR A 275 -18.65 -12.42 2.06
C THR A 275 -17.51 -11.71 2.77
N PHE A 276 -16.34 -11.58 2.13
CA PHE A 276 -15.16 -10.92 2.67
C PHE A 276 -15.43 -9.46 3.05
N PHE A 277 -16.09 -8.71 2.18
CA PHE A 277 -16.46 -7.33 2.47
C PHE A 277 -17.66 -7.21 3.43
N ALA A 278 -18.63 -8.15 3.38
CA ALA A 278 -19.79 -8.15 4.27
C ALA A 278 -19.44 -8.47 5.73
N MET A 279 -18.50 -9.40 5.97
CA MET A 279 -18.05 -9.79 7.31
C MET A 279 -16.97 -8.85 7.91
N SER A 280 -16.89 -7.61 7.41
CA SER A 280 -15.83 -6.62 7.66
C SER A 280 -15.27 -6.63 9.09
N GLY A 281 -13.94 -6.55 9.20
CA GLY A 281 -13.17 -6.68 10.44
C GLY A 281 -12.43 -8.01 10.50
N TRP A 282 -13.09 -9.06 10.99
CA TRP A 282 -12.47 -10.39 11.18
C TRP A 282 -12.04 -11.05 9.86
N ALA A 283 -12.72 -10.76 8.76
CA ALA A 283 -12.37 -11.28 7.44
C ALA A 283 -10.95 -10.89 7.00
N TRP A 284 -10.50 -9.66 7.32
CA TRP A 284 -9.14 -9.20 7.01
C TRP A 284 -8.09 -9.99 7.78
N LEU A 285 -8.34 -10.26 9.07
CA LEU A 285 -7.46 -11.08 9.91
C LEU A 285 -7.41 -12.53 9.43
N ALA A 286 -8.56 -13.11 9.06
CA ALA A 286 -8.63 -14.45 8.51
C ALA A 286 -7.82 -14.59 7.21
N VAL A 287 -7.98 -13.63 6.29
CA VAL A 287 -7.21 -13.61 5.03
C VAL A 287 -5.72 -13.37 5.26
N ALA A 288 -5.34 -12.49 6.19
CA ALA A 288 -3.95 -12.33 6.59
C ALA A 288 -3.39 -13.64 7.17
N GLY A 289 -4.16 -14.35 8.00
CA GLY A 289 -3.81 -15.66 8.53
C GLY A 289 -3.62 -16.72 7.44
N LEU A 290 -4.49 -16.76 6.42
CA LEU A 290 -4.30 -17.61 5.24
C LEU A 290 -3.00 -17.29 4.50
N GLY A 291 -2.71 -15.99 4.34
CA GLY A 291 -1.45 -15.54 3.74
C GLY A 291 -0.24 -15.99 4.54
N LEU A 292 -0.28 -15.85 5.87
CA LEU A 292 0.76 -16.32 6.78
C LEU A 292 0.98 -17.82 6.65
N VAL A 293 -0.09 -18.62 6.71
CA VAL A 293 0.00 -20.09 6.54
C VAL A 293 0.57 -20.45 5.17
N SER A 294 0.14 -19.77 4.10
CA SER A 294 0.64 -20.02 2.75
C SER A 294 2.15 -19.76 2.62
N HIS A 295 2.66 -18.80 3.39
CA HIS A 295 4.07 -18.46 3.42
C HIS A 295 4.91 -19.56 4.09
N TRP A 296 4.35 -20.34 5.02
CA TRP A 296 5.01 -21.47 5.67
C TRP A 296 5.02 -22.75 4.82
N ILE A 297 3.97 -22.99 4.03
CA ILE A 297 3.76 -24.26 3.32
C ILE A 297 4.58 -24.35 2.02
N ARG A 298 5.01 -23.22 1.43
CA ARG A 298 5.72 -23.26 0.15
C ARG A 298 7.16 -23.78 0.32
N PRO A 299 7.57 -24.81 -0.45
CA PRO A 299 8.96 -25.25 -0.47
C PRO A 299 9.85 -24.09 -0.88
N ARG A 300 10.86 -23.79 -0.08
CA ARG A 300 11.88 -22.81 -0.45
C ARG A 300 12.67 -23.37 -1.64
N PRO A 301 12.85 -22.63 -2.74
CA PRO A 301 13.90 -22.96 -3.69
C PRO A 301 15.20 -23.03 -2.90
N ARG A 302 15.82 -24.21 -2.83
CA ARG A 302 17.19 -24.31 -2.37
C ARG A 302 18.04 -23.58 -3.40
N ASP A 303 18.95 -22.73 -2.95
CA ASP A 303 20.04 -22.25 -3.79
C ASP A 303 20.75 -23.50 -4.33
N SER A 304 20.47 -23.89 -5.57
CA SER A 304 21.23 -24.89 -6.30
C SER A 304 22.53 -24.22 -6.72
N GLY A 305 23.41 -24.06 -5.75
CA GLY A 305 24.70 -23.39 -5.85
C GLY A 305 25.71 -24.00 -4.89
N ALA A 306 25.74 -25.34 -4.84
CA ALA A 306 26.89 -26.08 -4.36
C ALA A 306 27.18 -27.11 -5.46
N GLY A 307 27.93 -26.65 -6.46
CA GLY A 307 28.55 -27.53 -7.43
C GLY A 307 29.37 -28.55 -6.67
N GLN A 308 29.17 -29.81 -7.01
CA GLN A 308 30.06 -30.90 -6.68
C GLN A 308 31.43 -30.53 -7.27
N GLU A 309 32.37 -30.12 -6.42
CA GLU A 309 33.80 -30.25 -6.71
C GLU A 309 34.15 -31.72 -6.47
N GLU A 310 33.96 -32.53 -7.51
CA GLU A 310 34.70 -33.77 -7.72
C GLU A 310 35.44 -33.62 -9.06
N GLU A 311 36.69 -33.17 -8.99
CA GLU A 311 37.84 -33.72 -9.72
C GLU A 311 39.15 -33.21 -9.11
#